data_AF-A0A0K8RAS9-F1
#
_entry.id   AF-A0A0K8RAS9-F1
#
_cell.length_a   1.000
_cell.length_b   1.000
_cell.length_c   1.000
_cell.angle_alpha   90.00
_cell.angle_beta   90.00
_cell.angle_gamma   90.00
#
_symmetry.space_group_name_H-M   'P 1'
#
loop_
_entity.id
_entity.type
_entity.pdbx_description
1 polymer ?
#
loop_
_entity_poly.entity_id
_entity_poly.type
_entity_poly.pdbx_seq_one_letter_code
_entity_poly.pdbx_strand_id
1 'polypeptide(L)'
;MFAARCGASRVIGVDQSDIVFQAMDIVRENDLHGTVTLLKGRLEDIDLPVERVDVIVSEWMGYFLLFEEMLDTVLHARDHHLKPGGTLLPSRCDLFLVALCDKVLHQRHIGFWGDVYGFKDELASKRKWPGRLTSCW
;
A
#
# COMPACT_ATOMS: atom_id res chain seq x y z
N MET A 1 -12.73 7.67 9.69
CA MET A 1 -12.93 8.47 10.92
C MET A 1 -12.41 9.91 10.79
N PHE A 2 -11.15 10.14 10.37
CA PHE A 2 -10.63 11.50 10.16
C PHE A 2 -11.50 12.36 9.25
N ALA A 3 -11.91 11.84 8.09
CA ALA A 3 -12.81 12.54 7.18
C ALA A 3 -14.13 12.97 7.85
N ALA A 4 -14.74 12.10 8.67
CA ALA A 4 -15.96 12.42 9.42
C ALA A 4 -15.71 13.55 10.43
N ARG A 5 -14.59 13.52 11.17
CA ARG A 5 -14.22 14.60 12.10
C ARG A 5 -13.94 15.94 11.39
N CYS A 6 -13.48 15.90 10.15
CA CYS A 6 -13.31 17.09 9.31
C CYS A 6 -14.62 17.60 8.69
N GLY A 7 -15.77 17.03 9.04
CA GLY A 7 -17.09 17.51 8.59
C GLY A 7 -17.58 16.87 7.30
N ALA A 8 -17.03 15.72 6.88
CA ALA A 8 -17.61 14.97 5.77
C ALA A 8 -19.05 14.56 6.10
N SER A 9 -19.99 14.85 5.19
CA SER A 9 -21.41 14.51 5.35
C SER A 9 -21.64 13.00 5.40
N ARG A 10 -20.82 12.23 4.69
CA ARG A 10 -20.82 10.77 4.68
C ARG A 10 -19.41 10.25 4.37
N VAL A 11 -19.05 9.14 4.98
CA VAL A 11 -17.80 8.42 4.71
C VAL A 11 -18.13 6.96 4.43
N ILE A 12 -17.59 6.42 3.34
CA ILE A 12 -17.72 5.00 2.99
C ILE A 12 -16.32 4.40 3.02
N GLY A 13 -16.10 3.45 3.92
CA GLY A 13 -14.88 2.63 3.94
C GLY A 13 -15.15 1.28 3.32
N VAL A 14 -14.24 0.82 2.47
CA VAL A 14 -14.32 -0.48 1.79
C VAL A 14 -13.04 -1.25 2.10
N ASP A 15 -13.18 -2.48 2.60
CA ASP A 15 -12.05 -3.36 2.86
C ASP A 15 -12.48 -4.83 2.72
N GLN A 16 -11.66 -5.67 2.10
CA GLN A 16 -11.94 -7.10 1.92
C GLN A 16 -11.67 -7.91 3.20
N SER A 17 -10.75 -7.44 4.05
CA SER A 17 -10.30 -8.15 5.25
C SER A 17 -11.35 -8.17 6.35
N ASP A 18 -11.29 -9.20 7.20
CA ASP A 18 -12.16 -9.34 8.37
C ASP A 18 -11.94 -8.24 9.42
N ILE A 19 -10.84 -7.47 9.31
CA ILE A 19 -10.61 -6.29 10.16
C ILE A 19 -11.75 -5.27 10.09
N VAL A 20 -12.51 -5.26 9.00
CA VAL A 20 -13.66 -4.37 8.81
C VAL A 20 -14.70 -4.53 9.92
N PHE A 21 -14.88 -5.73 10.48
CA PHE A 21 -15.84 -5.95 11.57
C PHE A 21 -15.39 -5.27 12.85
N GLN A 22 -14.10 -5.38 13.18
CA GLN A 22 -13.52 -4.64 14.31
C GLN A 22 -13.56 -3.13 14.06
N ALA A 23 -13.33 -2.68 12.82
CA ALA A 23 -13.44 -1.27 12.45
C ALA A 23 -14.87 -0.74 12.62
N MET A 24 -15.90 -1.57 12.40
CA MET A 24 -17.30 -1.18 12.67
C MET A 24 -17.52 -0.92 14.16
N ASP A 25 -16.96 -1.75 15.03
CA ASP A 25 -17.08 -1.58 16.48
C ASP A 25 -16.33 -0.32 16.95
N ILE A 26 -15.13 -0.06 16.43
CA ILE A 26 -14.39 1.19 16.69
C ILE A 26 -15.18 2.42 16.24
N VAL A 27 -15.82 2.37 15.07
CA VAL A 27 -16.68 3.45 14.57
C VAL A 27 -17.88 3.70 15.48
N ARG A 28 -18.49 2.63 16.04
CA ARG A 28 -19.61 2.74 16.99
C ARG A 28 -19.16 3.32 18.33
N GLU A 29 -18.03 2.85 18.86
CA GLU A 29 -17.45 3.33 20.13
C GLU A 29 -17.11 4.83 20.08
N ASN A 30 -16.87 5.37 18.89
CA ASN A 30 -16.59 6.79 18.68
C ASN A 30 -17.81 7.61 18.25
N ASP A 31 -19.04 7.06 18.32
CA ASP A 31 -20.29 7.72 17.90
C ASP A 31 -20.30 8.19 16.44
N LEU A 32 -19.50 7.54 15.57
CA LEU A 32 -19.38 7.91 14.15
C LEU A 32 -20.24 7.06 13.22
N HIS A 33 -20.99 6.09 13.75
CA HIS A 33 -21.78 5.13 12.98
C HIS A 33 -22.89 5.76 12.12
N GLY A 34 -23.35 6.97 12.46
CA GLY A 34 -24.30 7.73 11.63
C GLY A 34 -23.69 8.38 10.39
N THR A 35 -22.36 8.59 10.38
CA THR A 35 -21.63 9.26 9.28
C THR A 35 -20.76 8.28 8.48
N VAL A 36 -20.15 7.30 9.16
CA VAL A 36 -19.22 6.34 8.58
C VAL A 36 -19.93 5.02 8.34
N THR A 37 -19.99 4.59 7.09
CA THR A 37 -20.46 3.26 6.67
C THR A 37 -19.26 2.44 6.23
N LEU A 38 -19.14 1.20 6.72
CA LEU A 38 -18.09 0.27 6.29
C LEU A 38 -18.70 -0.88 5.51
N LEU A 39 -18.08 -1.24 4.40
CA LEU A 39 -18.50 -2.33 3.52
C LEU A 39 -17.38 -3.36 3.46
N LYS A 40 -17.73 -4.63 3.70
CA LYS A 40 -16.80 -5.73 3.50
C LYS A 40 -16.83 -6.17 2.05
N GLY A 41 -15.67 -6.15 1.40
CA GLY A 41 -15.56 -6.62 0.02
C GLY A 41 -14.43 -5.93 -0.73
N ARG A 42 -14.18 -6.44 -1.92
CA ARG A 42 -13.38 -5.75 -2.93
C ARG A 42 -14.22 -4.67 -3.56
N LEU A 43 -13.63 -3.50 -3.80
CA LEU A 43 -14.35 -2.37 -4.41
C LEU A 43 -14.96 -2.74 -5.76
N GLU A 44 -14.29 -3.59 -6.53
CA GLU A 44 -14.75 -3.99 -7.86
C GLU A 44 -15.98 -4.92 -7.82
N ASP A 45 -16.22 -5.58 -6.69
CA ASP A 45 -17.25 -6.63 -6.54
C ASP A 45 -18.46 -6.16 -5.71
N ILE A 46 -18.44 -4.93 -5.20
CA ILE A 46 -19.50 -4.41 -4.32
C ILE A 46 -20.20 -3.19 -4.91
N ASP A 47 -21.51 -3.09 -4.65
CA ASP A 47 -22.28 -1.89 -4.96
C ASP A 47 -22.12 -0.84 -3.86
N LEU A 48 -21.61 0.32 -4.21
CA LEU A 48 -21.58 1.47 -3.31
C LEU A 48 -23.00 2.03 -3.12
N PRO A 49 -23.35 2.52 -1.91
CA PRO A 49 -24.65 3.13 -1.65
C PRO A 49 -24.83 4.51 -2.32
N VAL A 50 -23.85 4.94 -3.12
CA VAL A 50 -23.82 6.17 -3.91
C VAL A 50 -23.15 5.90 -5.24
N GLU A 51 -23.61 6.56 -6.30
CA GLU A 51 -23.01 6.40 -7.63
C GLU A 51 -21.60 7.01 -7.71
N ARG A 52 -21.42 8.21 -7.12
CA ARG A 52 -20.17 8.97 -7.16
C ARG A 52 -19.84 9.64 -5.82
N VAL A 53 -18.55 9.79 -5.55
CA VAL A 53 -17.97 10.46 -4.37
C VAL A 53 -17.20 11.73 -4.78
N ASP A 54 -17.12 12.69 -3.86
CA ASP A 54 -16.39 13.94 -4.07
C ASP A 54 -14.88 13.81 -3.79
N VAL A 55 -14.52 12.92 -2.86
CA VAL A 55 -13.14 12.70 -2.43
C VAL A 55 -12.89 11.21 -2.26
N ILE A 56 -11.75 10.73 -2.79
CA ILE A 56 -11.21 9.40 -2.52
C ILE A 56 -9.98 9.58 -1.64
N VAL A 57 -9.92 8.83 -0.54
CA VAL A 57 -8.75 8.74 0.32
C VAL A 57 -8.38 7.27 0.39
N SER A 58 -7.16 6.92 -0.01
CA SER A 58 -6.68 5.55 0.05
C SER A 58 -5.21 5.54 0.45
N GLU A 59 -4.89 4.64 1.37
CA GLU A 59 -3.53 4.21 1.63
C GLU A 59 -3.32 3.00 0.70
N TRP A 60 -2.59 3.22 -0.38
CA TRP A 60 -2.43 2.23 -1.44
C TRP A 60 -0.97 1.90 -1.74
N MET A 61 -0.02 2.64 -1.18
CA MET A 61 1.38 2.57 -1.62
C MET A 61 2.07 1.34 -1.04
N GLY A 62 2.65 0.52 -1.92
CA GLY A 62 3.38 -0.68 -1.54
C GLY A 62 4.89 -0.46 -1.34
N TYR A 63 5.62 -1.56 -1.18
CA TYR A 63 7.08 -1.52 -1.18
C TYR A 63 7.61 -1.01 -2.53
N PHE A 64 8.64 -0.18 -2.51
CA PHE A 64 9.14 0.46 -3.73
C PHE A 64 8.01 1.15 -4.55
N LEU A 65 6.99 1.64 -3.85
CA LEU A 65 5.74 2.23 -4.35
C LEU A 65 4.80 1.26 -5.07
N LEU A 66 5.34 0.33 -5.85
CA LEU A 66 4.64 -0.52 -6.83
C LEU A 66 4.76 -2.03 -6.56
N PHE A 67 5.00 -2.45 -5.33
CA PHE A 67 4.96 -3.87 -4.96
C PHE A 67 3.98 -4.11 -3.83
N GLU A 68 3.05 -5.06 -4.04
CA GLU A 68 1.94 -5.38 -3.13
C GLU A 68 1.00 -4.18 -2.88
N GLU A 69 0.80 -3.33 -3.89
CA GLU A 69 -0.06 -2.15 -3.79
C GLU A 69 -1.54 -2.42 -4.15
N MET A 70 -2.36 -1.40 -3.90
CA MET A 70 -3.77 -1.35 -4.35
C MET A 70 -3.98 -0.27 -5.43
N LEU A 71 -2.93 0.10 -6.18
CA LEU A 71 -3.01 1.19 -7.15
C LEU A 71 -4.10 0.92 -8.20
N ASP A 72 -4.22 -0.31 -8.69
CA ASP A 72 -5.25 -0.69 -9.67
C ASP A 72 -6.67 -0.44 -9.14
N THR A 73 -6.94 -0.83 -7.90
CA THR A 73 -8.23 -0.57 -7.22
C THR A 73 -8.47 0.92 -7.04
N VAL A 74 -7.45 1.71 -6.73
CA VAL A 74 -7.57 3.18 -6.59
C VAL A 74 -7.85 3.85 -7.93
N LEU A 75 -7.22 3.38 -9.01
CA LEU A 75 -7.51 3.86 -10.36
C LEU A 75 -8.94 3.49 -10.78
N HIS A 76 -9.38 2.27 -10.47
CA HIS A 76 -10.76 1.85 -10.67
C HIS A 76 -11.74 2.75 -9.90
N ALA A 77 -11.48 3.02 -8.62
CA ALA A 77 -12.27 3.93 -7.80
C ALA A 77 -12.37 5.33 -8.42
N ARG A 78 -11.24 5.86 -8.90
CA ARG A 78 -11.17 7.18 -9.53
C ARG A 78 -12.04 7.23 -10.78
N ASP A 79 -11.89 6.27 -11.67
CA ASP A 79 -12.52 6.32 -12.99
C ASP A 79 -14.04 6.07 -12.91
N HIS A 80 -14.46 5.16 -12.03
CA HIS A 80 -15.84 4.74 -11.90
C HIS A 80 -16.65 5.52 -10.85
N HIS A 81 -16.01 5.94 -9.75
CA HIS A 81 -16.72 6.49 -8.59
C HIS A 81 -16.35 7.92 -8.25
N LEU A 82 -15.28 8.52 -8.78
CA LEU A 82 -15.01 9.95 -8.51
C LEU A 82 -15.86 10.85 -9.41
N LYS A 83 -16.44 11.92 -8.85
CA LYS A 83 -17.11 12.96 -9.64
C LYS A 83 -16.09 13.75 -10.47
N PRO A 84 -16.49 14.34 -11.62
CA PRO A 84 -15.66 15.33 -12.31
C PRO A 84 -15.26 16.47 -11.36
N GLY A 85 -13.96 16.76 -11.28
CA GLY A 85 -13.43 17.76 -10.34
C GLY A 85 -13.28 17.27 -8.89
N GLY A 86 -13.60 16.01 -8.61
CA GLY A 86 -13.32 15.38 -7.32
C GLY A 86 -11.83 15.24 -7.04
N THR A 87 -11.48 15.05 -5.76
CA THR A 87 -10.09 14.99 -5.31
C THR A 87 -9.71 13.57 -4.92
N LEU A 88 -8.54 13.11 -5.36
CA LEU A 88 -7.94 11.84 -4.93
C LEU A 88 -6.74 12.13 -4.02
N LEU A 89 -6.65 11.43 -2.88
CA LEU A 89 -5.60 11.63 -1.88
C LEU A 89 -4.92 10.29 -1.55
N PRO A 90 -3.58 10.20 -1.69
CA PRO A 90 -2.67 11.17 -2.31
C PRO A 90 -2.81 11.21 -3.85
N SER A 91 -2.81 12.40 -4.46
CA SER A 91 -2.94 12.59 -5.93
C SER A 91 -1.61 12.51 -6.70
N ARG A 92 -0.47 12.54 -6.00
CA ARG A 92 0.86 12.52 -6.59
C ARG A 92 1.81 11.72 -5.71
N CYS A 93 2.69 10.96 -6.35
CA CYS A 93 3.79 10.24 -5.75
C CYS A 93 5.02 10.38 -6.65
N ASP A 94 6.21 10.51 -6.06
CA ASP A 94 7.48 10.59 -6.78
C ASP A 94 8.41 9.49 -6.23
N LEU A 95 8.98 8.67 -7.11
CA LEU A 95 9.94 7.63 -6.74
C LEU A 95 11.36 8.16 -6.93
N PHE A 96 12.16 8.15 -5.86
CA PHE A 96 13.55 8.61 -5.88
C PHE A 96 14.49 7.42 -5.75
N LEU A 97 15.52 7.41 -6.61
CA LEU A 97 16.59 6.42 -6.54
C LEU A 97 17.93 7.14 -6.41
N VAL A 98 18.77 6.61 -5.53
CA VAL A 98 20.16 7.04 -5.35
C VAL A 98 21.06 5.81 -5.32
N ALA A 99 22.26 5.94 -5.89
CA ALA A 99 23.26 4.90 -5.77
C ALA A 99 23.75 4.81 -4.32
N LEU A 100 23.77 3.59 -3.77
CA LEU A 100 24.31 3.29 -2.45
C LEU A 100 25.47 2.31 -2.60
N CYS A 101 26.58 2.60 -1.92
CA CYS A 101 27.69 1.65 -1.73
C CYS A 101 27.82 1.37 -0.23
N ASP A 102 27.34 0.21 0.21
CA ASP A 102 27.46 -0.26 1.59
C ASP A 102 28.14 -1.63 1.62
N LYS A 103 29.46 -1.60 1.86
CA LYS A 103 30.31 -2.81 1.88
C LYS A 103 29.95 -3.73 3.03
N VAL A 104 29.53 -3.17 4.17
CA VAL A 104 29.21 -3.94 5.38
C VAL A 104 27.89 -4.69 5.15
N LEU A 105 26.89 -4.02 4.62
CA LEU A 105 25.61 -4.65 4.26
C LEU A 105 25.80 -5.71 3.18
N HIS A 106 26.59 -5.43 2.15
CA HIS A 106 26.93 -6.41 1.13
C HIS A 106 27.64 -7.64 1.72
N GLN A 107 28.66 -7.45 2.55
CA GLN A 107 29.39 -8.58 3.17
C GLN A 107 28.46 -9.42 4.06
N ARG A 108 27.56 -8.77 4.82
CA ARG A 108 26.61 -9.46 5.69
C ARG A 108 25.58 -10.29 4.92
N HIS A 109 25.02 -9.75 3.84
CA HIS A 109 23.90 -10.38 3.14
C HIS A 109 24.32 -11.26 1.96
N ILE A 110 25.45 -10.95 1.32
CA ILE A 110 25.98 -11.65 0.15
C ILE A 110 27.22 -12.45 0.52
N GLY A 111 28.20 -11.82 1.19
CA GLY A 111 29.48 -12.43 1.56
C GLY A 111 29.35 -13.66 2.47
N PHE A 112 28.37 -13.68 3.37
CA PHE A 112 28.07 -14.82 4.25
C PHE A 112 27.93 -16.15 3.48
N TRP A 113 27.32 -16.14 2.29
CA TRP A 113 27.05 -17.36 1.52
C TRP A 113 28.30 -17.96 0.86
N GLY A 114 29.42 -17.23 0.86
CA GLY A 114 30.71 -17.77 0.39
C GLY A 114 31.26 -18.86 1.32
N ASP A 115 30.96 -18.76 2.62
CA ASP A 115 31.36 -19.74 3.63
C ASP A 115 30.34 -19.76 4.78
N VAL A 116 29.42 -20.72 4.69
CA VAL A 116 28.41 -20.98 5.71
C VAL A 116 28.91 -22.13 6.58
N TYR A 117 29.67 -21.83 7.63
CA TYR A 117 30.21 -22.83 8.57
C TYR A 117 31.10 -23.91 7.93
N GLY A 118 31.90 -23.56 6.93
CA GLY A 118 32.75 -24.45 6.15
C GLY A 118 32.10 -24.97 4.87
N PHE A 119 30.82 -24.65 4.63
CA PHE A 119 30.09 -25.05 3.42
C PHE A 119 30.02 -23.91 2.41
N LYS A 120 30.37 -24.20 1.16
CA LYS A 120 30.26 -23.23 0.05
C LYS A 120 28.83 -23.21 -0.49
N ASP A 121 28.18 -22.04 -0.43
CA ASP A 121 26.86 -21.80 -1.02
C ASP A 121 26.87 -20.58 -1.97
N GLU A 122 27.83 -20.58 -2.89
CA GLU A 122 27.99 -19.48 -3.87
C GLU A 122 26.75 -19.29 -4.76
N LEU A 123 25.93 -20.33 -4.92
CA LEU A 123 24.67 -20.25 -5.67
C LEU A 123 23.66 -19.33 -4.97
N ALA A 124 23.56 -19.40 -3.64
CA ALA A 124 22.70 -18.48 -2.87
C ALA A 124 23.17 -17.03 -3.01
N SER A 125 24.49 -16.78 -2.99
CA SER A 125 25.07 -15.45 -3.25
C SER A 125 24.65 -14.92 -4.63
N LYS A 126 24.82 -15.72 -5.69
CA LYS A 126 24.51 -15.32 -7.08
C LYS A 126 23.01 -15.10 -7.31
N ARG A 127 22.15 -15.86 -6.63
CA ARG A 127 20.69 -15.67 -6.70
C ARG A 127 20.24 -14.38 -6.02
N LYS A 128 20.83 -14.05 -4.87
CA LYS A 128 20.51 -12.83 -4.10
C LYS A 128 21.07 -11.58 -4.77
N TRP A 129 22.20 -11.69 -5.46
CA TRP A 129 22.84 -10.59 -6.17
C TRP A 129 23.37 -11.04 -7.53
N PRO A 130 22.54 -10.99 -8.59
CA PRO A 130 22.95 -11.38 -9.94
C PRO A 130 23.82 -10.33 -10.66
N GLY A 131 23.99 -9.14 -10.06
CA GLY A 131 24.72 -8.02 -10.66
C GLY A 131 26.22 -8.30 -10.81
N ARG A 132 26.71 -8.28 -12.04
CA ARG A 132 28.14 -8.35 -12.39
C ARG A 132 28.75 -6.94 -12.45
N LEU A 133 28.59 -6.14 -11.38
CA LEU A 133 29.20 -4.80 -11.28
C LEU A 133 30.45 -4.90 -10.40
N THR A 134 31.59 -5.19 -11.04
CA THR A 134 32.88 -5.44 -10.39
C THR A 134 33.72 -4.17 -10.16
N SER A 135 33.16 -2.97 -10.30
CA SER A 135 33.97 -1.73 -10.30
C SER A 135 33.60 -0.66 -9.27
N CYS A 136 32.73 -0.95 -8.30
CA CYS A 136 32.49 -0.07 -7.15
C CYS A 136 32.73 -0.75 -5.78
N TRP A 137 33.33 -1.94 -5.77
CA TRP A 137 33.54 -2.75 -4.57
C TRP A 137 35.02 -3.04 -4.33
#